data_AF-A0A4Y8VH35-F1
#
_entry.id   AF-A0A4Y8VH35-F1
#
_cell.length_a   1.000
_cell.length_b   1.000
_cell.length_c   1.000
_cell.angle_alpha   90.00
_cell.angle_beta   90.00
_cell.angle_gamma   90.00
#
_symmetry.space_group_name_H-M   'P 1'
#
loop_
_entity.id
_entity.type
_entity.pdbx_description
1 polymer ?
#
loop_
_entity_poly.entity_id
_entity_poly.type
_entity_poly.pdbx_seq_one_letter_code
_entity_poly.pdbx_strand_id
1 'polypeptide(L)'
;MIMPSNVHVWNSKMGTGHGASFGSFTNNMHDIIYEDLTFNNTDSGFRLKSQRDRSGDVYNLIFRNCTMTGVRNPIYIETWYNLSTKPIPSEATAAEVTPKTPAFRDILIQNVTSTGTPYNTSAKGYFPIYIYGLPESYVKNITLDNVQVEAQKGMFLAFVDGITFKNGCKITNSKDGKLIANQYEVKNLTGDYTGSSTVDPTPGEAGNVTYTLAANTCNLSNGSTETTWNFNNGCSITSGKGYATAKSNTIKYSKGVKFTINLPENVTITSATFAGYTNEDNKICYLSELDGANYASNKYSFPSRTTTTSTDTSYDITLATPATGVMTFTPQDAQAAWVITLKGTKNNTNGIKGITSDVKIKNDNNVYDLSGRLVIKNASTSDLQALNKGIYIHNNRKYIAK
;
A
#
# COMPACT_ATOMS: atom_id res chain seq x y z
N MET A 1 -12.07 -32.85 -2.75
CA MET A 1 -12.39 -31.98 -1.61
C MET A 1 -12.30 -30.55 -2.12
N ILE A 2 -13.42 -29.83 -2.14
CA ILE A 2 -13.45 -28.41 -2.51
C ILE A 2 -12.98 -27.63 -1.28
N MET A 3 -11.94 -26.81 -1.43
CA MET A 3 -11.46 -25.95 -0.35
C MET A 3 -12.24 -24.64 -0.30
N PRO A 4 -12.14 -23.89 0.81
CA PRO A 4 -12.87 -22.63 0.96
C PRO A 4 -12.60 -21.67 -0.19
N SER A 5 -13.68 -21.09 -0.70
CA SER A 5 -13.67 -19.86 -1.46
C SER A 5 -14.65 -18.86 -0.86
N ASN A 6 -14.51 -17.58 -1.18
CA ASN A 6 -15.36 -16.50 -0.67
C ASN A 6 -15.30 -16.39 0.86
N VAL A 7 -14.09 -16.43 1.42
CA VAL A 7 -13.88 -16.34 2.87
C VAL A 7 -13.40 -14.95 3.24
N HIS A 8 -14.05 -14.35 4.23
CA HIS A 8 -13.63 -13.09 4.80
C HIS A 8 -13.43 -13.24 6.31
N VAL A 9 -12.23 -12.93 6.79
CA VAL A 9 -11.89 -12.89 8.22
C VAL A 9 -11.42 -11.48 8.55
N TRP A 10 -12.09 -10.83 9.49
CA TRP A 10 -11.77 -9.45 9.85
C TRP A 10 -11.80 -9.18 11.36
N ASN A 11 -11.18 -8.06 11.76
CA ASN A 11 -11.23 -7.51 13.13
C ASN A 11 -10.96 -8.55 14.22
N SER A 12 -9.89 -9.32 14.05
CA SER A 12 -9.54 -10.42 14.95
C SER A 12 -8.13 -10.28 15.51
N LYS A 13 -7.95 -10.79 16.73
CA LYS A 13 -6.66 -10.79 17.44
C LYS A 13 -6.12 -12.21 17.51
N MET A 14 -4.98 -12.44 16.87
CA MET A 14 -4.26 -13.70 16.87
C MET A 14 -3.19 -13.66 17.97
N GLY A 15 -3.41 -14.41 19.05
CA GLY A 15 -2.42 -14.61 20.12
C GLY A 15 -1.44 -15.72 19.79
N THR A 16 -0.91 -16.41 20.82
CA THR A 16 0.02 -17.54 20.62
C THR A 16 -0.59 -18.62 19.73
N GLY A 17 0.13 -19.01 18.67
CA GLY A 17 -0.31 -20.04 17.73
C GLY A 17 0.38 -19.92 16.38
N HIS A 18 -0.09 -20.70 15.40
CA HIS A 18 0.54 -20.75 14.08
C HIS A 18 0.27 -19.53 13.18
N GLY A 19 -0.62 -18.61 13.58
CA GLY A 19 -1.05 -17.48 12.76
C GLY A 19 -2.17 -17.82 11.78
N ALA A 20 -2.42 -16.91 10.83
CA ALA A 20 -3.41 -17.11 9.77
C ALA A 20 -2.88 -18.15 8.78
N SER A 21 -3.30 -19.40 8.98
CA SER A 21 -2.78 -20.56 8.26
C SER A 21 -3.74 -21.06 7.19
N PHE A 22 -3.22 -21.20 5.97
CA PHE A 22 -3.91 -21.78 4.83
C PHE A 22 -3.21 -23.07 4.41
N GLY A 23 -3.94 -24.18 4.45
CA GLY A 23 -3.44 -25.51 4.09
C GLY A 23 -3.15 -26.45 5.27
N SER A 24 -2.49 -27.59 5.04
CA SER A 24 -1.69 -27.89 3.83
C SER A 24 -2.48 -28.32 2.60
N PHE A 25 -3.72 -28.77 2.76
CA PHE A 25 -4.58 -29.07 1.61
C PHE A 25 -5.16 -27.75 1.10
N THR A 26 -4.97 -27.44 -0.18
CA THR A 26 -5.31 -26.11 -0.74
C THR A 26 -5.95 -26.19 -2.12
N ASN A 27 -6.40 -27.36 -2.55
CA ASN A 27 -6.96 -27.57 -3.88
C ASN A 27 -8.14 -26.64 -4.19
N ASN A 28 -7.98 -25.75 -5.16
CA ASN A 28 -8.98 -24.77 -5.60
C ASN A 28 -9.43 -23.82 -4.48
N MET A 29 -8.48 -23.14 -3.84
CA MET A 29 -8.72 -22.18 -2.76
C MET A 29 -8.54 -20.75 -3.28
N HIS A 30 -9.60 -19.94 -3.27
CA HIS A 30 -9.56 -18.61 -3.89
C HIS A 30 -10.59 -17.63 -3.31
N ASP A 31 -10.49 -16.35 -3.66
CA ASP A 31 -11.38 -15.28 -3.19
C ASP A 31 -11.41 -15.18 -1.66
N ILE A 32 -10.24 -14.97 -1.06
CA ILE A 32 -10.07 -14.92 0.39
C ILE A 32 -9.53 -13.56 0.80
N ILE A 33 -10.18 -12.95 1.79
CA ILE A 33 -9.77 -11.68 2.37
C ILE A 33 -9.53 -11.85 3.87
N TYR A 34 -8.37 -11.42 4.33
CA TYR A 34 -8.03 -11.29 5.74
C TYR A 34 -7.64 -9.84 5.99
N GLU A 35 -8.45 -9.11 6.76
CA GLU A 35 -8.27 -7.67 6.99
C GLU A 35 -8.39 -7.27 8.45
N ASP A 36 -7.76 -6.15 8.83
CA ASP A 36 -7.86 -5.57 10.16
C ASP A 36 -7.50 -6.57 11.28
N LEU A 37 -6.39 -7.31 11.10
CA LEU A 37 -5.93 -8.32 12.04
C LEU A 37 -4.73 -7.85 12.86
N THR A 38 -4.69 -8.24 14.13
CA THR A 38 -3.50 -8.07 14.98
C THR A 38 -2.89 -9.42 15.32
N PHE A 39 -1.57 -9.57 15.15
CA PHE A 39 -0.83 -10.79 15.51
C PHE A 39 0.16 -10.49 16.62
N ASN A 40 0.16 -11.31 17.67
CA ASN A 40 1.09 -11.18 18.79
C ASN A 40 1.77 -12.53 19.07
N ASN A 41 3.09 -12.58 18.87
CA ASN A 41 3.94 -13.74 19.17
C ASN A 41 3.51 -15.04 18.46
N THR A 42 2.91 -14.95 17.27
CA THR A 42 2.58 -16.12 16.44
C THR A 42 3.82 -16.67 15.74
N ASP A 43 3.74 -17.93 15.30
CA ASP A 43 4.76 -18.50 14.42
C ASP A 43 4.80 -17.81 13.07
N SER A 44 3.65 -17.36 12.57
CA SER A 44 3.56 -16.68 11.30
C SER A 44 2.47 -15.63 11.30
N GLY A 45 2.56 -14.66 10.40
CA GLY A 45 1.46 -13.75 10.12
C GLY A 45 0.52 -14.44 9.15
N PHE A 46 0.81 -14.27 7.85
CA PHE A 46 0.14 -14.98 6.78
C PHE A 46 0.95 -16.21 6.38
N ARG A 47 0.39 -17.40 6.59
CA ARG A 47 1.05 -18.68 6.38
C ARG A 47 0.31 -19.50 5.34
N LEU A 48 0.70 -19.38 4.08
CA LEU A 48 0.20 -20.18 2.98
C LEU A 48 1.13 -21.36 2.71
N LYS A 49 0.66 -22.59 2.95
CA LYS A 49 1.51 -23.78 2.86
C LYS A 49 0.83 -24.92 2.10
N SER A 50 1.55 -25.56 1.22
CA SER A 50 1.14 -26.83 0.60
C SER A 50 2.35 -27.63 0.11
N GLN A 51 2.08 -28.73 -0.57
CA GLN A 51 3.06 -29.67 -1.12
C GLN A 51 2.48 -30.30 -2.38
N ARG A 52 3.33 -30.97 -3.16
CA ARG A 52 2.90 -31.87 -4.22
C ARG A 52 1.79 -32.80 -3.70
N ASP A 53 0.78 -33.01 -4.54
CA ASP A 53 -0.40 -33.86 -4.29
C ASP A 53 -1.43 -33.35 -3.28
N ARG A 54 -1.30 -32.13 -2.73
CA ARG A 54 -2.27 -31.56 -1.77
C ARG A 54 -2.94 -30.26 -2.21
N SER A 55 -2.58 -29.76 -3.38
CA SER A 55 -2.99 -28.43 -3.82
C SER A 55 -3.74 -28.52 -5.15
N GLY A 56 -3.56 -27.51 -5.97
CA GLY A 56 -4.20 -27.21 -7.24
C GLY A 56 -4.04 -25.70 -7.43
N ASP A 57 -5.03 -25.06 -8.03
CA ASP A 57 -5.03 -23.60 -8.19
C ASP A 57 -5.34 -22.89 -6.86
N VAL A 58 -4.53 -21.88 -6.52
CA VAL A 58 -4.72 -21.02 -5.34
C VAL A 58 -4.47 -19.58 -5.74
N TYR A 59 -5.50 -18.75 -5.70
CA TYR A 59 -5.41 -17.41 -6.25
C TYR A 59 -6.39 -16.42 -5.63
N ASN A 60 -6.20 -15.13 -5.92
CA ASN A 60 -7.03 -14.05 -5.42
C ASN A 60 -7.12 -14.05 -3.88
N LEU A 61 -5.95 -13.97 -3.23
CA LEU A 61 -5.83 -13.86 -1.78
C LEU A 61 -5.41 -12.43 -1.40
N ILE A 62 -6.14 -11.81 -0.50
CA ILE A 62 -5.88 -10.44 -0.03
C ILE A 62 -5.64 -10.47 1.48
N PHE A 63 -4.50 -9.93 1.88
CA PHE A 63 -4.09 -9.74 3.27
C PHE A 63 -3.84 -8.26 3.50
N ARG A 64 -4.68 -7.56 4.27
CA ARG A 64 -4.53 -6.11 4.40
C ARG A 64 -4.77 -5.53 5.79
N ASN A 65 -4.25 -4.34 6.04
CA ASN A 65 -4.46 -3.56 7.27
C ASN A 65 -4.10 -4.36 8.54
N CYS A 66 -2.97 -5.05 8.53
CA CYS A 66 -2.58 -5.93 9.64
C CYS A 66 -1.37 -5.38 10.41
N THR A 67 -1.41 -5.53 11.73
CA THR A 67 -0.27 -5.24 12.61
C THR A 67 0.26 -6.53 13.23
N MET A 68 1.57 -6.72 13.21
CA MET A 68 2.24 -7.91 13.73
C MET A 68 3.35 -7.53 14.71
N THR A 69 3.36 -8.16 15.89
CA THR A 69 4.38 -7.94 16.93
C THR A 69 4.96 -9.28 17.36
N GLY A 70 6.28 -9.43 17.32
CA GLY A 70 6.95 -10.65 17.79
C GLY A 70 6.74 -11.87 16.89
N VAL A 71 6.28 -11.67 15.66
CA VAL A 71 5.93 -12.76 14.74
C VAL A 71 7.19 -13.34 14.09
N ARG A 72 7.36 -14.66 14.17
CA ARG A 72 8.57 -15.37 13.70
C ARG A 72 8.73 -15.30 12.18
N ASN A 73 7.65 -15.52 11.44
CA ASN A 73 7.59 -15.41 9.98
C ASN A 73 6.38 -14.58 9.54
N PRO A 74 6.48 -13.24 9.49
CA PRO A 74 5.37 -12.35 9.12
C PRO A 74 4.67 -12.77 7.82
N ILE A 75 5.45 -13.08 6.78
CA ILE A 75 4.94 -13.58 5.50
C ILE A 75 5.63 -14.92 5.20
N TYR A 76 4.84 -16.00 5.11
CA TYR A 76 5.32 -17.35 4.87
C TYR A 76 4.48 -18.02 3.76
N ILE A 77 5.09 -18.23 2.60
CA ILE A 77 4.48 -18.90 1.45
C ILE A 77 5.38 -20.06 1.01
N GLU A 78 4.82 -21.26 0.99
CA GLU A 78 5.61 -22.47 0.74
C GLU A 78 4.83 -23.56 0.01
N THR A 79 5.48 -24.18 -0.97
CA THR A 79 4.95 -25.34 -1.71
C THR A 79 5.75 -26.63 -1.49
N TRP A 80 6.63 -26.66 -0.48
CA TRP A 80 7.48 -27.79 -0.06
C TRP A 80 7.10 -28.37 1.32
N TYR A 81 5.84 -28.22 1.72
CA TYR A 81 5.39 -28.60 3.06
C TYR A 81 5.60 -30.10 3.36
N ASN A 82 5.79 -30.40 4.65
CA ASN A 82 5.95 -31.76 5.21
C ASN A 82 7.22 -32.54 4.80
N LEU A 83 8.21 -31.88 4.21
CA LEU A 83 9.55 -32.45 4.08
C LEU A 83 10.35 -32.26 5.37
N SER A 84 10.95 -33.34 5.87
CA SER A 84 11.87 -33.31 7.03
C SER A 84 13.07 -32.39 6.76
N THR A 85 13.60 -32.45 5.54
CA THR A 85 14.61 -31.53 5.02
C THR A 85 14.13 -30.99 3.68
N LYS A 86 13.92 -29.68 3.62
CA LYS A 86 13.62 -28.98 2.35
C LYS A 86 14.86 -29.04 1.45
N PRO A 87 14.70 -29.26 0.14
CA PRO A 87 15.83 -29.22 -0.78
C PRO A 87 16.48 -27.85 -0.74
N ILE A 88 17.80 -27.81 -0.93
CA ILE A 88 18.49 -26.57 -1.25
C ILE A 88 17.96 -26.12 -2.62
N PRO A 89 17.65 -24.83 -2.86
CA PRO A 89 17.02 -24.40 -4.10
C PRO A 89 17.74 -24.87 -5.38
N SER A 90 19.09 -24.87 -5.37
CA SER A 90 19.90 -25.33 -6.50
C SER A 90 19.88 -26.84 -6.76
N GLU A 91 19.40 -27.63 -5.80
CA GLU A 91 19.30 -29.09 -5.86
C GLU A 91 17.84 -29.55 -6.03
N ALA A 92 16.90 -28.60 -6.07
CA ALA A 92 15.49 -28.90 -6.21
C ALA A 92 15.19 -29.45 -7.62
N THR A 93 14.62 -30.65 -7.68
CA THR A 93 14.23 -31.29 -8.93
C THR A 93 12.77 -31.01 -9.27
N ALA A 94 12.53 -30.73 -10.55
CA ALA A 94 11.18 -30.63 -11.11
C ALA A 94 10.48 -31.98 -11.12
N ALA A 95 9.18 -31.98 -10.84
CA ALA A 95 8.29 -33.12 -11.01
C ALA A 95 7.29 -32.85 -12.14
N GLU A 96 6.56 -33.89 -12.55
CA GLU A 96 5.45 -33.74 -13.47
C GLU A 96 4.37 -32.83 -12.88
N VAL A 97 3.85 -31.91 -13.69
CA VAL A 97 2.73 -31.05 -13.28
C VAL A 97 1.44 -31.85 -13.36
N THR A 98 0.74 -31.96 -12.22
CA THR A 98 -0.56 -32.62 -12.11
C THR A 98 -1.62 -31.62 -11.65
N PRO A 99 -2.93 -31.95 -11.72
CA PRO A 99 -3.98 -31.10 -11.15
C PRO A 99 -3.85 -30.82 -9.65
N LYS A 100 -3.00 -31.57 -8.93
CA LYS A 100 -2.73 -31.39 -7.50
C LYS A 100 -1.42 -30.65 -7.21
N THR A 101 -0.65 -30.30 -8.25
CA THR A 101 0.56 -29.49 -8.12
C THR A 101 0.17 -28.09 -7.64
N PRO A 102 0.82 -27.57 -6.57
CA PRO A 102 0.55 -26.21 -6.09
C PRO A 102 0.77 -25.15 -7.18
N ALA A 103 -0.27 -24.38 -7.47
CA ALA A 103 -0.23 -23.23 -8.36
C ALA A 103 -0.69 -21.98 -7.57
N PHE A 104 0.24 -21.37 -6.84
CA PHE A 104 -0.04 -20.19 -6.02
C PHE A 104 0.20 -18.92 -6.83
N ARG A 105 -0.80 -18.06 -6.96
CA ARG A 105 -0.71 -16.82 -7.74
C ARG A 105 -1.65 -15.72 -7.22
N ASP A 106 -1.45 -14.49 -7.68
CA ASP A 106 -2.36 -13.36 -7.46
C ASP A 106 -2.64 -13.12 -5.97
N ILE A 107 -1.58 -12.76 -5.25
CA ILE A 107 -1.59 -12.54 -3.80
C ILE A 107 -1.26 -11.08 -3.52
N LEU A 108 -2.16 -10.37 -2.83
CA LEU A 108 -1.96 -9.00 -2.39
C LEU A 108 -1.72 -8.96 -0.88
N ILE A 109 -0.64 -8.30 -0.47
CA ILE A 109 -0.32 -7.99 0.92
C ILE A 109 -0.19 -6.46 1.03
N GLN A 110 -1.11 -5.82 1.75
CA GLN A 110 -1.26 -4.35 1.72
C GLN A 110 -1.37 -3.74 3.13
N ASN A 111 -0.67 -2.64 3.41
CA ASN A 111 -0.70 -1.95 4.71
C ASN A 111 -0.43 -2.89 5.88
N VAL A 112 0.70 -3.58 5.81
CA VAL A 112 1.09 -4.55 6.84
C VAL A 112 2.33 -4.03 7.52
N THR A 113 2.25 -3.87 8.84
CA THR A 113 3.39 -3.51 9.67
C THR A 113 3.75 -4.69 10.57
N SER A 114 5.01 -5.11 10.54
CA SER A 114 5.53 -6.15 11.42
C SER A 114 6.77 -5.66 12.16
N THR A 115 6.76 -5.79 13.48
CA THR A 115 7.86 -5.36 14.36
C THR A 115 8.30 -6.50 15.28
N GLY A 116 9.56 -6.43 15.72
CA GLY A 116 10.09 -7.36 16.73
C GLY A 116 10.17 -8.81 16.26
N THR A 117 10.33 -9.09 14.97
CA THR A 117 10.54 -10.47 14.49
C THR A 117 11.77 -11.07 15.18
N PRO A 118 11.63 -12.17 15.93
CA PRO A 118 12.72 -12.74 16.71
C PRO A 118 13.82 -13.26 15.79
N TYR A 119 15.07 -13.03 16.19
CA TYR A 119 16.21 -13.56 15.47
C TYR A 119 16.40 -15.06 15.73
N ASN A 120 16.82 -15.77 14.69
CA ASN A 120 17.25 -17.16 14.77
C ASN A 120 18.41 -17.39 13.80
N THR A 121 19.47 -18.03 14.30
CA THR A 121 20.69 -18.33 13.53
C THR A 121 20.47 -19.43 12.49
N SER A 122 19.40 -20.22 12.60
CA SER A 122 19.05 -21.25 11.63
C SER A 122 18.91 -20.65 10.23
N ALA A 123 19.66 -21.22 9.28
CA ALA A 123 19.54 -20.91 7.87
C ALA A 123 18.13 -21.17 7.31
N LYS A 124 17.26 -21.89 8.03
CA LYS A 124 15.91 -22.29 7.59
C LYS A 124 14.77 -21.61 8.36
N GLY A 125 15.08 -20.80 9.37
CA GLY A 125 14.08 -20.22 10.27
C GLY A 125 13.98 -18.69 10.21
N TYR A 126 12.78 -18.19 10.54
CA TYR A 126 12.46 -16.80 10.93
C TYR A 126 12.92 -15.73 9.94
N PHE A 127 12.68 -16.02 8.66
CA PHE A 127 12.77 -15.02 7.61
C PHE A 127 11.56 -14.07 7.68
N PRO A 128 11.76 -12.74 7.53
CA PRO A 128 10.66 -11.77 7.52
C PRO A 128 9.65 -12.04 6.41
N ILE A 129 10.18 -12.39 5.23
CA ILE A 129 9.44 -12.84 4.06
C ILE A 129 10.12 -14.13 3.60
N TYR A 130 9.35 -15.23 3.64
CA TYR A 130 9.77 -16.55 3.18
C TYR A 130 8.86 -16.99 2.04
N ILE A 131 9.38 -17.08 0.82
CA ILE A 131 8.64 -17.55 -0.34
C ILE A 131 9.46 -18.64 -1.03
N TYR A 132 8.94 -19.87 -1.03
CA TYR A 132 9.59 -21.02 -1.66
C TYR A 132 8.61 -21.81 -2.53
N GLY A 133 8.67 -21.56 -3.84
CA GLY A 133 7.91 -22.24 -4.90
C GLY A 133 8.55 -23.55 -5.38
N LEU A 134 7.86 -24.27 -6.26
CA LEU A 134 8.38 -25.47 -6.93
C LEU A 134 9.09 -25.10 -8.26
N PRO A 135 10.13 -25.82 -8.69
CA PRO A 135 10.78 -25.60 -9.99
C PRO A 135 9.85 -25.81 -11.20
N GLU A 136 8.82 -26.65 -11.08
CA GLU A 136 7.79 -26.84 -12.10
C GLU A 136 6.58 -25.88 -11.97
N SER A 137 6.46 -25.16 -10.84
CA SER A 137 5.32 -24.29 -10.55
C SER A 137 5.73 -23.18 -9.56
N TYR A 138 6.21 -22.08 -10.13
CA TYR A 138 6.69 -20.93 -9.37
C TYR A 138 5.49 -20.27 -8.67
N VAL A 139 5.72 -19.65 -7.51
CA VAL A 139 4.71 -18.75 -6.93
C VAL A 139 4.68 -17.48 -7.77
N LYS A 140 3.50 -17.02 -8.18
CA LYS A 140 3.37 -15.91 -9.14
C LYS A 140 2.62 -14.69 -8.62
N ASN A 141 2.86 -13.54 -9.24
CA ASN A 141 2.03 -12.34 -9.10
C ASN A 141 1.75 -11.94 -7.64
N ILE A 142 2.81 -11.74 -6.86
CA ILE A 142 2.73 -11.27 -5.48
C ILE A 142 2.93 -9.76 -5.47
N THR A 143 2.00 -9.02 -4.87
CA THR A 143 2.13 -7.58 -4.65
C THR A 143 2.25 -7.31 -3.16
N LEU A 144 3.34 -6.64 -2.77
CA LEU A 144 3.49 -6.01 -1.47
C LEU A 144 3.29 -4.51 -1.64
N ASP A 145 2.32 -3.95 -0.93
CA ASP A 145 1.92 -2.56 -1.06
C ASP A 145 1.92 -1.92 0.33
N ASN A 146 2.79 -0.92 0.56
CA ASN A 146 2.95 -0.30 1.88
C ASN A 146 3.17 -1.34 3.01
N VAL A 147 4.13 -2.25 2.79
CA VAL A 147 4.51 -3.30 3.73
C VAL A 147 5.81 -2.92 4.45
N GLN A 148 5.74 -2.85 5.77
CA GLN A 148 6.83 -2.49 6.67
C GLN A 148 7.19 -3.70 7.53
N VAL A 149 8.39 -4.26 7.41
CA VAL A 149 8.81 -5.43 8.21
C VAL A 149 10.19 -5.20 8.81
N GLU A 150 10.24 -5.18 10.14
CA GLU A 150 11.48 -5.11 10.90
C GLU A 150 11.96 -6.51 11.30
N ALA A 151 13.15 -6.88 10.83
CA ALA A 151 13.79 -8.13 11.21
C ALA A 151 15.32 -7.99 11.31
N GLN A 152 15.94 -9.05 11.81
CA GLN A 152 17.39 -9.22 11.92
C GLN A 152 17.92 -10.24 10.88
N LYS A 153 17.15 -10.47 9.80
CA LYS A 153 17.47 -11.40 8.72
C LYS A 153 16.86 -10.89 7.40
N GLY A 154 17.54 -11.11 6.27
CA GLY A 154 17.01 -10.79 4.94
C GLY A 154 15.93 -11.77 4.47
N MET A 155 15.26 -11.46 3.36
CA MET A 155 14.21 -12.29 2.74
C MET A 155 14.78 -13.59 2.15
N PHE A 156 13.95 -14.62 2.06
CA PHE A 156 14.23 -15.86 1.32
C PHE A 156 13.26 -15.98 0.16
N LEU A 157 13.79 -15.99 -1.06
CA LEU A 157 13.01 -16.04 -2.29
C LEU A 157 13.58 -17.14 -3.20
N ALA A 158 12.77 -18.18 -3.49
CA ALA A 158 13.16 -19.25 -4.41
C ALA A 158 11.98 -19.71 -5.28
N PHE A 159 12.21 -19.84 -6.59
CA PHE A 159 11.19 -20.20 -7.60
C PHE A 159 9.95 -19.31 -7.54
N VAL A 160 10.17 -18.02 -7.80
CA VAL A 160 9.14 -16.99 -7.76
C VAL A 160 9.14 -16.21 -9.05
N ASP A 161 7.97 -15.90 -9.59
CA ASP A 161 7.81 -15.14 -10.83
C ASP A 161 6.79 -14.01 -10.65
N GLY A 162 7.29 -12.80 -10.43
CA GLY A 162 6.47 -11.61 -10.17
C GLY A 162 6.32 -11.33 -8.68
N ILE A 163 7.27 -10.57 -8.13
CA ILE A 163 7.09 -9.87 -6.85
C ILE A 163 7.21 -8.37 -7.13
N THR A 164 6.21 -7.60 -6.74
CA THR A 164 6.23 -6.13 -6.87
C THR A 164 6.08 -5.47 -5.52
N PHE A 165 7.00 -4.59 -5.15
CA PHE A 165 6.91 -3.72 -3.98
C PHE A 165 6.40 -2.32 -4.38
N LYS A 166 5.38 -1.81 -3.69
CA LYS A 166 4.73 -0.53 -4.00
C LYS A 166 4.60 0.34 -2.76
N ASN A 167 4.43 1.65 -3.00
CA ASN A 167 4.03 2.64 -1.99
C ASN A 167 4.88 2.58 -0.72
N GLY A 168 6.21 2.63 -0.92
CA GLY A 168 7.24 2.74 0.13
C GLY A 168 7.31 1.57 1.10
N CYS A 169 7.21 0.34 0.59
CA CYS A 169 7.62 -0.84 1.33
C CYS A 169 9.03 -0.69 1.93
N LYS A 170 9.20 -1.18 3.16
CA LYS A 170 10.50 -1.21 3.85
C LYS A 170 10.66 -2.53 4.58
N ILE A 171 11.61 -3.32 4.13
CA ILE A 171 12.03 -4.55 4.79
C ILE A 171 13.42 -4.28 5.35
N THR A 172 13.61 -4.49 6.64
CA THR A 172 14.92 -4.27 7.26
C THR A 172 15.58 -5.58 7.64
N ASN A 173 16.90 -5.59 7.53
CA ASN A 173 17.74 -6.56 8.20
C ASN A 173 18.76 -5.78 9.06
N SER A 174 18.46 -5.60 10.34
CA SER A 174 19.30 -4.82 11.25
C SER A 174 20.58 -5.54 11.69
N LYS A 175 20.81 -6.80 11.28
CA LYS A 175 22.01 -7.55 11.64
C LYS A 175 23.19 -7.25 10.73
N ASP A 176 22.99 -7.37 9.42
CA ASP A 176 24.06 -7.20 8.42
C ASP A 176 23.63 -6.35 7.20
N GLY A 177 22.41 -5.79 7.21
CA GLY A 177 21.87 -4.99 6.11
C GLY A 177 21.52 -5.79 4.86
N LYS A 178 21.81 -7.10 4.79
CA LYS A 178 21.53 -7.93 3.61
C LYS A 178 20.03 -8.18 3.50
N LEU A 179 19.34 -7.39 2.67
CA LEU A 179 17.88 -7.42 2.55
C LEU A 179 17.34 -8.70 1.89
N ILE A 180 18.15 -9.37 1.06
CA ILE A 180 17.83 -10.67 0.48
C ILE A 180 18.88 -11.68 0.93
N ALA A 181 18.51 -12.58 1.82
CA ALA A 181 19.40 -13.61 2.34
C ALA A 181 19.67 -14.70 1.29
N ASN A 182 18.61 -15.13 0.57
CA ASN A 182 18.65 -16.14 -0.48
C ASN A 182 17.77 -15.71 -1.66
N GLN A 183 18.32 -15.83 -2.87
CA GLN A 183 17.63 -15.56 -4.14
C GLN A 183 17.99 -16.67 -5.13
N TYR A 184 17.01 -17.44 -5.60
CA TYR A 184 17.23 -18.50 -6.59
C TYR A 184 16.02 -18.59 -7.53
N GLU A 185 16.23 -18.52 -8.85
CA GLU A 185 15.14 -18.54 -9.84
C GLU A 185 14.01 -17.55 -9.48
N VAL A 186 14.40 -16.30 -9.20
CA VAL A 186 13.47 -15.19 -8.93
C VAL A 186 13.38 -14.33 -10.18
N LYS A 187 12.19 -14.31 -10.80
CA LYS A 187 11.88 -13.57 -12.01
C LYS A 187 10.97 -12.40 -11.64
N ASN A 188 11.12 -11.27 -12.32
CA ASN A 188 10.25 -10.11 -12.16
C ASN A 188 10.12 -9.60 -10.71
N LEU A 189 11.25 -9.50 -9.99
CA LEU A 189 11.35 -8.80 -8.71
C LEU A 189 11.51 -7.29 -8.97
N THR A 190 10.49 -6.51 -8.65
CA THR A 190 10.43 -5.08 -9.00
C THR A 190 9.95 -4.22 -7.83
N GLY A 191 10.16 -2.90 -7.93
CA GLY A 191 9.78 -1.94 -6.90
C GLY A 191 10.79 -1.82 -5.76
N ASP A 192 10.54 -0.87 -4.86
CA ASP A 192 11.43 -0.60 -3.74
C ASP A 192 10.95 -1.23 -2.44
N TYR A 193 11.80 -2.05 -1.86
CA TYR A 193 11.63 -2.69 -0.55
C TYR A 193 12.64 -2.19 0.49
N THR A 194 13.48 -1.21 0.16
CA THR A 194 14.50 -0.63 1.05
C THR A 194 13.93 0.48 1.94
N GLY A 195 12.74 1.00 1.59
CA GLY A 195 12.18 2.21 2.19
C GLY A 195 12.91 3.50 1.79
N SER A 196 13.74 3.45 0.74
CA SER A 196 14.44 4.63 0.20
C SER A 196 13.52 5.48 -0.70
N SER A 197 12.50 4.86 -1.28
CA SER A 197 11.47 5.51 -2.06
C SER A 197 10.49 6.15 -1.10
N THR A 198 10.30 7.45 -1.29
CA THR A 198 9.23 8.18 -0.63
C THR A 198 7.89 7.53 -1.02
N VAL A 199 7.09 7.16 -0.02
CA VAL A 199 5.74 6.64 -0.19
C VAL A 199 4.92 7.68 -0.96
N ASP A 200 4.52 7.36 -2.20
CA ASP A 200 3.35 7.98 -2.82
C ASP A 200 2.11 7.25 -2.27
N PRO A 201 1.22 7.90 -1.51
CA PRO A 201 0.03 7.23 -1.03
C PRO A 201 -0.95 7.02 -2.19
N THR A 202 -1.40 5.78 -2.37
CA THR A 202 -2.61 5.45 -3.13
C THR A 202 -3.79 6.28 -2.60
N PRO A 203 -4.62 6.87 -3.47
CA PRO A 203 -5.82 7.58 -3.03
C PRO A 203 -6.80 6.65 -2.29
N GLY A 204 -6.89 6.75 -0.95
CA GLY A 204 -8.03 6.14 -0.23
C GLY A 204 -7.92 5.79 1.26
N GLU A 205 -6.77 5.93 1.93
CA GLU A 205 -6.62 5.38 3.29
C GLU A 205 -6.25 6.43 4.36
N ALA A 206 -6.74 6.21 5.58
CA ALA A 206 -6.50 7.06 6.74
C ALA A 206 -5.08 6.87 7.31
N GLY A 207 -4.40 7.96 7.66
CA GLY A 207 -3.08 7.90 8.29
C GLY A 207 -2.26 9.16 8.12
N ASN A 208 -1.02 9.16 8.63
CA ASN A 208 -0.06 10.21 8.34
C ASN A 208 0.29 10.17 6.85
N VAL A 209 0.29 11.33 6.20
CA VAL A 209 0.58 11.47 4.77
C VAL A 209 1.75 12.40 4.54
N THR A 210 2.47 12.15 3.44
CA THR A 210 3.54 13.03 2.94
C THR A 210 3.37 13.22 1.45
N TYR A 211 3.46 14.46 0.96
CA TYR A 211 3.37 14.80 -0.47
C TYR A 211 4.62 15.56 -0.90
N THR A 212 5.35 15.03 -1.88
CA THR A 212 6.56 15.66 -2.41
C THR A 212 6.25 16.32 -3.76
N LEU A 213 6.40 17.64 -3.83
CA LEU A 213 6.26 18.45 -5.04
C LEU A 213 7.66 18.77 -5.57
N ALA A 214 8.12 17.93 -6.50
CA ALA A 214 9.47 17.97 -7.07
C ALA A 214 9.42 17.70 -8.58
N ALA A 215 10.54 17.88 -9.26
CA ALA A 215 10.57 17.74 -10.72
C ALA A 215 10.19 16.32 -11.18
N ASN A 216 10.66 15.29 -10.49
CA ASN A 216 10.38 13.88 -10.78
C ASN A 216 8.98 13.40 -10.37
N THR A 217 8.23 14.19 -9.59
CA THR A 217 6.84 13.87 -9.22
C THR A 217 5.82 14.64 -10.05
N CYS A 218 6.25 15.61 -10.86
CA CYS A 218 5.36 16.36 -11.74
C CYS A 218 5.14 15.63 -13.07
N ASN A 219 3.89 15.62 -13.55
CA ASN A 219 3.50 14.98 -14.80
C ASN A 219 3.79 15.86 -16.04
N LEU A 220 4.32 17.06 -15.86
CA LEU A 220 4.63 18.00 -16.93
C LEU A 220 6.10 17.93 -17.33
N SER A 221 6.35 18.16 -18.62
CA SER A 221 7.71 18.31 -19.14
C SER A 221 8.26 19.71 -18.83
N ASN A 222 9.57 19.79 -18.60
CA ASN A 222 10.26 21.07 -18.37
C ASN A 222 10.01 22.05 -19.53
N GLY A 223 9.58 23.28 -19.20
CA GLY A 223 9.25 24.32 -20.17
C GLY A 223 7.79 24.35 -20.62
N SER A 224 6.93 23.52 -20.01
CA SER A 224 5.48 23.53 -20.28
C SER A 224 4.84 24.89 -19.98
N THR A 225 3.91 25.33 -20.83
CA THR A 225 3.14 26.57 -20.64
C THR A 225 1.89 26.35 -19.77
N GLU A 226 1.59 25.11 -19.36
CA GLU A 226 0.47 24.78 -18.50
C GLU A 226 0.56 25.51 -17.15
N THR A 227 -0.54 26.12 -16.72
CA THR A 227 -0.60 26.89 -15.47
C THR A 227 -1.02 26.08 -14.26
N THR A 228 -1.37 24.81 -14.47
CA THR A 228 -1.70 23.82 -13.44
C THR A 228 -0.75 22.63 -13.59
N TRP A 229 0.03 22.38 -12.55
CA TRP A 229 1.09 21.38 -12.53
C TRP A 229 0.61 20.19 -11.72
N ASN A 230 0.19 19.13 -12.40
CA ASN A 230 -0.30 17.93 -11.75
C ASN A 230 0.88 17.07 -11.31
N PHE A 231 0.82 16.55 -10.08
CA PHE A 231 1.79 15.63 -9.53
C PHE A 231 1.21 14.22 -9.46
N ASN A 232 2.08 13.22 -9.52
CA ASN A 232 1.72 11.80 -9.45
C ASN A 232 1.11 11.38 -8.09
N ASN A 233 1.19 12.24 -7.07
CA ASN A 233 0.69 12.04 -5.72
C ASN A 233 -0.68 12.68 -5.43
N GLY A 234 -1.36 13.19 -6.47
CA GLY A 234 -2.69 13.77 -6.38
C GLY A 234 -2.72 15.25 -5.98
N CYS A 235 -1.58 15.85 -5.62
CA CYS A 235 -1.48 17.30 -5.50
C CYS A 235 -1.41 17.96 -6.88
N SER A 236 -1.77 19.24 -6.93
CA SER A 236 -1.40 20.11 -8.06
C SER A 236 -0.97 21.49 -7.58
N ILE A 237 -0.19 22.20 -8.40
CA ILE A 237 0.14 23.62 -8.17
C ILE A 237 -0.47 24.47 -9.29
N THR A 238 -1.16 25.55 -8.92
CA THR A 238 -1.69 26.54 -9.86
C THR A 238 -1.03 27.91 -9.61
N SER A 239 -0.59 28.61 -10.66
CA SER A 239 0.17 29.86 -10.48
C SER A 239 0.08 30.91 -11.60
N GLY A 240 -0.71 30.68 -12.64
CA GLY A 240 -0.71 31.54 -13.83
C GLY A 240 0.64 31.59 -14.58
N LYS A 241 1.64 30.82 -14.14
CA LYS A 241 2.95 30.65 -14.77
C LYS A 241 3.11 29.21 -15.27
N GLY A 242 3.87 29.05 -16.35
CA GLY A 242 4.27 27.74 -16.87
C GLY A 242 5.24 27.00 -15.94
N TYR A 243 5.34 25.70 -16.14
CA TYR A 243 6.19 24.79 -15.37
C TYR A 243 7.62 24.72 -15.91
N ALA A 244 8.62 24.84 -15.04
CA ALA A 244 10.01 24.63 -15.39
C ALA A 244 10.82 24.06 -14.23
N THR A 245 11.81 23.24 -14.56
CA THR A 245 12.68 22.57 -13.59
C THR A 245 14.03 23.26 -13.45
N ALA A 246 14.72 23.00 -12.34
CA ALA A 246 16.12 23.35 -12.11
C ALA A 246 16.90 22.12 -11.59
N LYS A 247 18.17 22.31 -11.21
CA LYS A 247 19.03 21.21 -10.72
C LYS A 247 18.50 20.61 -9.41
N SER A 248 18.97 19.41 -9.06
CA SER A 248 18.65 18.73 -7.79
C SER A 248 17.15 18.51 -7.60
N ASN A 249 16.47 18.14 -8.69
CA ASN A 249 15.05 17.78 -8.69
C ASN A 249 14.10 18.92 -8.24
N THR A 250 14.56 20.16 -8.28
CA THR A 250 13.79 21.33 -7.87
C THR A 250 12.91 21.89 -9.01
N ILE A 251 11.87 22.62 -8.63
CA ILE A 251 10.98 23.35 -9.54
C ILE A 251 11.24 24.85 -9.40
N LYS A 252 11.16 25.59 -10.51
CA LYS A 252 11.33 27.05 -10.54
C LYS A 252 10.03 27.76 -10.15
N TYR A 253 10.09 28.61 -9.14
CA TYR A 253 8.96 29.44 -8.68
C TYR A 253 9.29 30.92 -8.84
N SER A 254 8.50 31.63 -9.66
CA SER A 254 8.73 33.03 -10.00
C SER A 254 8.55 33.97 -8.81
N LYS A 255 9.47 34.93 -8.65
CA LYS A 255 9.41 36.00 -7.64
C LYS A 255 8.04 36.69 -7.61
N GLY A 256 7.48 36.86 -6.41
CA GLY A 256 6.26 37.61 -6.14
C GLY A 256 4.97 36.97 -6.67
N VAL A 257 5.06 35.76 -7.21
CA VAL A 257 3.88 35.00 -7.65
C VAL A 257 3.38 34.17 -6.49
N LYS A 258 2.08 34.31 -6.17
CA LYS A 258 1.41 33.41 -5.23
C LYS A 258 1.06 32.11 -5.94
N PHE A 259 1.58 31.01 -5.42
CA PHE A 259 1.29 29.66 -5.88
C PHE A 259 0.24 29.04 -4.97
N THR A 260 -0.74 28.36 -5.56
CA THR A 260 -1.77 27.61 -4.84
C THR A 260 -1.48 26.13 -5.00
N ILE A 261 -1.26 25.43 -3.89
CA ILE A 261 -1.21 23.97 -3.84
C ILE A 261 -2.64 23.48 -3.61
N ASN A 262 -3.17 22.69 -4.54
CA ASN A 262 -4.43 21.97 -4.36
C ASN A 262 -4.13 20.62 -3.72
N LEU A 263 -4.75 20.38 -2.56
CA LEU A 263 -4.56 19.17 -1.74
C LEU A 263 -5.59 18.11 -2.13
N PRO A 264 -5.26 16.81 -2.04
CA PRO A 264 -6.24 15.75 -2.22
C PRO A 264 -7.38 15.83 -1.20
N GLU A 265 -8.53 15.24 -1.55
CA GLU A 265 -9.68 15.17 -0.63
C GLU A 265 -9.32 14.48 0.69
N ASN A 266 -9.93 14.97 1.77
CA ASN A 266 -9.81 14.45 3.13
C ASN A 266 -8.39 14.52 3.73
N VAL A 267 -7.51 15.33 3.14
CA VAL A 267 -6.16 15.61 3.65
C VAL A 267 -6.17 16.88 4.50
N THR A 268 -5.48 16.81 5.63
CA THR A 268 -5.15 17.92 6.52
C THR A 268 -3.64 18.03 6.64
N ILE A 269 -3.04 19.09 6.09
CA ILE A 269 -1.59 19.34 6.17
C ILE A 269 -1.27 20.14 7.43
N THR A 270 -0.25 19.73 8.17
CA THR A 270 0.17 20.37 9.42
C THR A 270 1.56 21.02 9.31
N SER A 271 2.38 20.60 8.35
CA SER A 271 3.66 21.24 8.07
C SER A 271 4.09 21.13 6.61
N ALA A 272 4.96 22.04 6.21
CA ALA A 272 5.60 22.05 4.90
C ALA A 272 7.10 22.28 5.05
N THR A 273 7.89 21.50 4.31
CA THR A 273 9.33 21.66 4.17
C THR A 273 9.63 22.31 2.84
N PHE A 274 10.45 23.36 2.82
CA PHE A 274 10.98 23.98 1.61
C PHE A 274 12.49 23.77 1.56
N ALA A 275 12.97 23.01 0.57
CA ALA A 275 14.39 22.68 0.41
C ALA A 275 14.88 23.09 -0.98
N GLY A 276 16.01 23.81 -1.05
CA GLY A 276 16.57 24.25 -2.33
C GLY A 276 17.43 25.50 -2.24
N TYR A 277 17.33 26.33 -3.28
CA TYR A 277 18.20 27.49 -3.50
C TYR A 277 17.49 28.58 -4.32
N THR A 278 18.13 29.74 -4.43
CA THR A 278 17.70 30.85 -5.30
C THR A 278 18.19 30.62 -6.72
N ASN A 279 17.29 30.56 -7.70
CA ASN A 279 17.64 30.30 -9.09
C ASN A 279 18.11 31.56 -9.87
N GLU A 280 18.82 32.46 -9.22
CA GLU A 280 19.40 33.66 -9.82
C GLU A 280 20.80 33.91 -9.25
N ASP A 281 21.69 34.47 -10.07
CA ASP A 281 23.08 34.72 -9.67
C ASP A 281 23.18 35.90 -8.71
N ASN A 282 23.88 35.69 -7.60
CA ASN A 282 24.19 36.71 -6.58
C ASN A 282 22.94 37.35 -5.96
N LYS A 283 21.82 36.61 -5.91
CA LYS A 283 20.58 37.03 -5.26
C LYS A 283 20.15 36.04 -4.18
N ILE A 284 19.27 36.53 -3.31
CA ILE A 284 18.61 35.74 -2.27
C ILE A 284 17.10 35.79 -2.54
N CYS A 285 16.48 34.62 -2.57
CA CYS A 285 15.04 34.42 -2.52
C CYS A 285 14.69 34.03 -1.08
N TYR A 286 13.49 34.40 -0.62
CA TYR A 286 12.95 33.87 0.62
C TYR A 286 11.48 33.48 0.45
N LEU A 287 10.99 32.60 1.33
CA LEU A 287 9.57 32.30 1.44
C LEU A 287 8.89 33.45 2.21
N SER A 288 8.14 34.30 1.52
CA SER A 288 7.49 35.47 2.13
C SER A 288 6.12 35.18 2.71
N GLU A 289 5.44 34.17 2.19
CA GLU A 289 4.12 33.76 2.67
C GLU A 289 3.93 32.25 2.58
N LEU A 290 3.28 31.67 3.58
CA LEU A 290 2.80 30.30 3.62
C LEU A 290 1.44 30.25 4.30
N ASP A 291 0.42 29.85 3.55
CA ASP A 291 -0.97 29.71 3.98
C ASP A 291 -1.50 30.93 4.78
N GLY A 292 -1.24 32.13 4.24
CA GLY A 292 -1.62 33.42 4.82
C GLY A 292 -0.65 33.97 5.87
N ALA A 293 0.27 33.16 6.41
CA ALA A 293 1.30 33.64 7.34
C ALA A 293 2.43 34.33 6.56
N ASN A 294 2.77 35.56 6.94
CA ASN A 294 3.81 36.35 6.27
C ASN A 294 5.13 36.31 7.04
N TYR A 295 6.25 36.36 6.32
CA TYR A 295 7.60 36.29 6.88
C TYR A 295 8.49 37.42 6.37
N ALA A 296 9.45 37.83 7.20
CA ALA A 296 10.48 38.80 6.83
C ALA A 296 11.58 38.15 5.96
N SER A 297 12.29 38.97 5.18
CA SER A 297 13.29 38.53 4.19
C SER A 297 14.46 37.74 4.76
N ASN A 298 14.71 37.83 6.07
CA ASN A 298 15.81 37.14 6.77
C ASN A 298 15.40 35.81 7.43
N LYS A 299 14.14 35.37 7.35
CA LYS A 299 13.66 34.19 8.09
C LYS A 299 13.88 32.87 7.35
N TYR A 300 13.38 32.77 6.13
CA TYR A 300 13.42 31.56 5.30
C TYR A 300 14.12 31.85 3.97
N SER A 301 15.36 32.32 4.06
CA SER A 301 16.17 32.78 2.93
C SER A 301 17.02 31.66 2.33
N PHE A 302 17.09 31.61 1.01
CA PHE A 302 17.83 30.58 0.28
C PHE A 302 19.05 31.18 -0.43
N PRO A 303 20.20 30.48 -0.44
CA PRO A 303 21.42 30.98 -1.06
C PRO A 303 21.31 31.09 -2.58
N SER A 304 22.14 31.93 -3.19
CA SER A 304 22.29 32.06 -4.65
C SER A 304 22.70 30.72 -5.31
N ARG A 305 22.27 30.48 -6.56
CA ARG A 305 22.73 29.34 -7.37
C ARG A 305 24.22 29.35 -7.66
N THR A 306 24.89 30.50 -7.54
CA THR A 306 26.36 30.60 -7.60
C THR A 306 27.04 30.05 -6.35
N THR A 307 26.32 29.95 -5.23
CA THR A 307 26.81 29.38 -3.97
C THR A 307 26.51 27.89 -3.89
N THR A 308 25.28 27.48 -4.20
CA THR A 308 24.89 26.06 -4.23
C THR A 308 23.71 25.83 -5.17
N THR A 309 23.64 24.62 -5.75
CA THR A 309 22.45 24.13 -6.45
C THR A 309 21.91 22.85 -5.80
N SER A 310 22.31 22.51 -4.57
CA SER A 310 21.79 21.39 -3.78
C SER A 310 20.51 21.77 -3.02
N THR A 311 19.90 20.80 -2.36
CA THR A 311 18.72 20.98 -1.49
C THR A 311 19.10 20.99 0.00
N ASP A 312 20.37 21.24 0.33
CA ASP A 312 20.86 21.18 1.72
C ASP A 312 20.33 22.34 2.58
N THR A 313 20.02 23.49 1.96
CA THR A 313 19.28 24.56 2.64
C THR A 313 17.80 24.19 2.66
N SER A 314 17.29 23.90 3.85
CA SER A 314 15.93 23.42 4.07
C SER A 314 15.31 24.06 5.30
N TYR A 315 14.00 24.32 5.24
CA TYR A 315 13.21 24.84 6.34
C TYR A 315 11.96 24.00 6.55
N ASP A 316 11.84 23.38 7.73
CA ASP A 316 10.62 22.71 8.20
C ASP A 316 9.72 23.74 8.90
N ILE A 317 8.51 23.94 8.39
CA ILE A 317 7.60 24.97 8.86
C ILE A 317 6.29 24.32 9.27
N THR A 318 5.96 24.40 10.57
CA THR A 318 4.63 24.03 11.09
C THR A 318 3.62 25.12 10.73
N LEU A 319 2.48 24.72 10.16
CA LEU A 319 1.38 25.63 9.86
C LEU A 319 0.69 26.07 11.15
N ALA A 320 0.35 27.34 11.27
CA ALA A 320 -0.37 27.87 12.42
C ALA A 320 -1.80 27.29 12.52
N THR A 321 -2.43 27.06 11.36
CA THR A 321 -3.69 26.33 11.23
C THR A 321 -3.47 25.22 10.20
N PRO A 322 -3.87 23.96 10.47
CA PRO A 322 -3.75 22.91 9.48
C PRO A 322 -4.56 23.22 8.21
N ALA A 323 -3.93 23.04 7.05
CA ALA A 323 -4.54 23.37 5.76
C ALA A 323 -5.36 22.19 5.20
N THR A 324 -6.49 22.48 4.57
CA THR A 324 -7.35 21.49 3.88
C THR A 324 -7.83 22.07 2.55
N GLY A 325 -7.98 21.22 1.53
CA GLY A 325 -8.42 21.62 0.19
C GLY A 325 -7.36 22.39 -0.61
N VAL A 326 -6.92 23.55 -0.12
CA VAL A 326 -5.85 24.36 -0.73
C VAL A 326 -4.93 24.95 0.32
N MET A 327 -3.70 25.26 -0.06
CA MET A 327 -2.78 26.12 0.71
C MET A 327 -1.94 26.98 -0.24
N THR A 328 -1.48 28.14 0.22
CA THR A 328 -0.70 29.07 -0.63
C THR A 328 0.74 29.21 -0.18
N PHE A 329 1.62 29.59 -1.11
CA PHE A 329 2.95 30.07 -0.78
C PHE A 329 3.45 31.10 -1.79
N THR A 330 4.36 31.97 -1.36
CA THR A 330 4.92 33.04 -2.21
C THR A 330 6.44 33.14 -2.03
N PRO A 331 7.26 32.88 -3.07
CA PRO A 331 8.67 33.27 -3.09
C PRO A 331 8.81 34.78 -3.35
N GLN A 332 9.80 35.42 -2.74
CA GLN A 332 10.02 36.86 -2.86
C GLN A 332 11.51 37.18 -3.07
N ASP A 333 11.79 38.39 -3.53
CA ASP A 333 13.09 38.96 -3.89
C ASP A 333 13.81 38.36 -5.10
N ALA A 334 13.71 37.06 -5.35
CA ALA A 334 14.24 36.39 -6.54
C ALA A 334 13.43 35.13 -6.88
N GLN A 335 13.71 34.52 -8.04
CA GLN A 335 13.14 33.21 -8.41
C GLN A 335 13.72 32.11 -7.50
N ALA A 336 12.84 31.27 -6.98
CA ALA A 336 13.22 30.09 -6.20
C ALA A 336 13.41 28.85 -7.08
N ALA A 337 14.24 27.92 -6.61
CA ALA A 337 14.31 26.53 -7.05
C ALA A 337 14.12 25.64 -5.82
N TRP A 338 12.91 25.09 -5.63
CA TRP A 338 12.56 24.32 -4.43
C TRP A 338 11.99 22.93 -4.73
N VAL A 339 12.23 22.01 -3.81
CA VAL A 339 11.39 20.86 -3.50
C VAL A 339 10.52 21.23 -2.32
N ILE A 340 9.21 20.96 -2.42
CA ILE A 340 8.27 21.20 -1.32
C ILE A 340 7.76 19.86 -0.83
N THR A 341 7.87 19.60 0.47
CA THR A 341 7.36 18.38 1.10
C THR A 341 6.28 18.73 2.11
N LEU A 342 5.05 18.29 1.90
CA LEU A 342 3.92 18.51 2.79
C LEU A 342 3.77 17.31 3.71
N LYS A 343 3.49 17.53 4.99
CA LYS A 343 3.22 16.48 5.97
C LYS A 343 1.91 16.75 6.68
N GLY A 344 1.13 15.72 6.92
CA GLY A 344 -0.19 15.86 7.50
C GLY A 344 -0.84 14.54 7.83
N THR A 345 -2.16 14.55 7.92
CA THR A 345 -3.01 13.38 8.07
C THR A 345 -4.04 13.32 6.95
N LYS A 346 -4.40 12.13 6.51
CA LYS A 346 -5.59 11.88 5.70
C LYS A 346 -6.61 11.19 6.59
N ASN A 347 -7.82 11.72 6.62
CA ASN A 347 -8.92 11.09 7.34
C ASN A 347 -9.63 10.11 6.39
N ASN A 348 -9.92 8.90 6.88
CA ASN A 348 -10.99 8.13 6.27
C ASN A 348 -12.27 8.86 6.61
N THR A 349 -12.82 9.61 5.66
CA THR A 349 -14.27 9.65 5.61
C THR A 349 -14.72 8.26 5.19
N ASN A 350 -14.84 7.35 6.17
CA ASN A 350 -15.81 6.25 6.14
C ASN A 350 -17.25 6.78 6.21
N GLY A 351 -17.50 8.00 5.73
CA GLY A 351 -18.74 8.24 5.05
C GLY A 351 -18.60 7.58 3.68
N ILE A 352 -19.01 6.31 3.58
CA ILE A 352 -19.91 6.02 2.47
C ILE A 352 -20.90 7.18 2.51
N LYS A 353 -20.82 8.14 1.57
CA LYS A 353 -22.02 8.92 1.27
C LYS A 353 -23.00 7.82 0.95
N GLY A 354 -23.89 7.53 1.89
CA GLY A 354 -24.94 6.55 1.66
C GLY A 354 -25.44 6.89 0.27
N ILE A 355 -25.38 5.94 -0.65
CA ILE A 355 -26.20 6.05 -1.85
C ILE A 355 -27.61 5.98 -1.27
N THR A 356 -28.09 7.14 -0.85
CA THR A 356 -29.50 7.41 -0.76
C THR A 356 -29.89 7.38 -2.22
N SER A 357 -30.31 6.21 -2.67
CA SER A 357 -31.07 6.20 -3.89
C SER A 357 -32.29 7.07 -3.58
N ASP A 358 -32.42 8.18 -4.28
CA ASP A 358 -33.70 8.91 -4.36
C ASP A 358 -34.80 8.03 -4.98
N VAL A 359 -34.47 6.80 -5.39
CA VAL A 359 -35.43 5.72 -5.61
C VAL A 359 -36.09 5.38 -4.28
N LYS A 360 -37.31 5.90 -4.09
CA LYS A 360 -38.27 5.37 -3.12
C LYS A 360 -38.17 3.84 -3.12
N ILE A 361 -37.72 3.27 -2.00
CA ILE A 361 -37.70 1.83 -1.77
C ILE A 361 -39.09 1.30 -2.11
N LYS A 362 -39.20 0.57 -3.22
CA LYS A 362 -40.41 -0.20 -3.48
C LYS A 362 -40.41 -1.32 -2.43
N ASN A 363 -41.33 -1.22 -1.47
CA ASN A 363 -41.74 -2.40 -0.73
C ASN A 363 -42.47 -3.28 -1.73
N ASP A 364 -41.76 -4.19 -2.38
CA ASP A 364 -42.35 -5.32 -3.06
C ASP A 364 -42.22 -6.55 -2.16
N ASN A 365 -43.27 -7.39 -2.15
CA ASN A 365 -43.24 -8.65 -1.42
C ASN A 365 -42.46 -9.72 -2.21
N ASN A 366 -41.51 -9.33 -3.07
CA ASN A 366 -40.74 -10.29 -3.82
C ASN A 366 -39.68 -10.96 -2.94
N VAL A 367 -39.38 -12.22 -3.24
CA VAL A 367 -38.30 -12.98 -2.62
C VAL A 367 -37.19 -13.13 -3.65
N TYR A 368 -35.96 -12.77 -3.28
CA TYR A 368 -34.77 -12.94 -4.10
C TYR A 368 -33.79 -13.90 -3.42
N ASP A 369 -32.97 -14.58 -4.22
CA ASP A 369 -31.80 -15.28 -3.70
C ASP A 369 -30.63 -14.30 -3.48
N LEU A 370 -29.52 -14.80 -2.91
CA LEU A 370 -28.33 -13.97 -2.62
C LEU A 370 -27.63 -13.45 -3.88
N SER A 371 -27.94 -13.99 -5.06
CA SER A 371 -27.45 -13.49 -6.34
C SER A 371 -28.35 -12.41 -6.96
N GLY A 372 -29.44 -12.05 -6.27
CA GLY A 372 -30.41 -11.05 -6.74
C GLY A 372 -31.42 -11.59 -7.75
N ARG A 373 -31.50 -12.91 -7.96
CA ARG A 373 -32.51 -13.51 -8.84
C ARG A 373 -33.84 -13.57 -8.12
N LEU A 374 -34.92 -13.20 -8.81
CA LEU A 374 -36.28 -13.31 -8.32
C LEU A 374 -36.65 -14.79 -8.17
N VAL A 375 -37.00 -15.20 -6.94
CA VAL A 375 -37.42 -16.55 -6.57
C VAL A 375 -38.95 -16.63 -6.56
N ILE A 376 -39.61 -15.68 -5.89
CA ILE A 376 -41.08 -15.60 -5.81
C ILE A 376 -41.49 -14.14 -6.00
N LYS A 377 -42.49 -13.90 -6.85
CA LYS A 377 -43.08 -12.58 -7.06
C LYS A 377 -44.26 -12.39 -6.11
N ASN A 378 -44.29 -11.30 -5.34
CA ASN A 378 -45.36 -10.98 -4.38
C ASN A 378 -45.71 -12.15 -3.43
N ALA A 379 -44.71 -12.66 -2.72
CA ALA A 379 -44.84 -13.77 -1.78
C ALA A 379 -45.89 -13.50 -0.68
N SER A 380 -46.70 -14.52 -0.44
CA SER A 380 -47.57 -14.64 0.73
C SER A 380 -46.81 -15.26 1.91
N THR A 381 -47.41 -15.23 3.11
CA THR A 381 -46.84 -15.90 4.28
C THR A 381 -46.66 -17.41 4.08
N SER A 382 -47.56 -18.07 3.34
CA SER A 382 -47.43 -19.49 3.02
C SER A 382 -46.26 -19.77 2.08
N ASP A 383 -46.00 -18.87 1.12
CA ASP A 383 -44.88 -19.04 0.19
C ASP A 383 -43.54 -18.96 0.93
N LEU A 384 -43.44 -18.06 1.92
CA LEU A 384 -42.26 -17.92 2.78
C LEU A 384 -41.99 -19.15 3.66
N GLN A 385 -43.05 -19.89 4.03
CA GLN A 385 -42.95 -21.14 4.79
C GLN A 385 -42.62 -22.34 3.90
N ALA A 386 -42.91 -22.27 2.60
CA ALA A 386 -42.62 -23.31 1.61
C ALA A 386 -41.22 -23.20 0.99
N LEU A 387 -40.46 -22.13 1.30
CA LEU A 387 -39.10 -21.95 0.82
C LEU A 387 -38.17 -23.07 1.29
N ASN A 388 -37.33 -23.57 0.37
CA ASN A 388 -36.23 -24.46 0.73
C ASN A 388 -35.31 -23.78 1.75
N LYS A 389 -34.77 -24.56 2.71
CA LYS A 389 -33.85 -24.07 3.73
C LYS A 389 -32.72 -23.25 3.12
N GLY A 390 -32.53 -22.02 3.58
CA GLY A 390 -31.57 -21.11 2.99
C GLY A 390 -31.76 -19.65 3.40
N ILE A 391 -30.93 -18.78 2.81
CA ILE A 391 -30.98 -17.33 3.03
C ILE A 391 -31.52 -16.67 1.77
N TYR A 392 -32.53 -15.82 1.95
CA TYR A 392 -33.18 -15.05 0.90
C TYR A 392 -33.23 -13.56 1.29
N ILE A 393 -33.61 -12.73 0.33
CA ILE A 393 -33.94 -11.32 0.54
C ILE A 393 -35.44 -11.17 0.33
N HIS A 394 -36.16 -10.70 1.34
CA HIS A 394 -37.59 -10.41 1.27
C HIS A 394 -37.88 -9.08 1.97
N ASN A 395 -38.66 -8.19 1.35
CA ASN A 395 -38.90 -6.85 1.86
C ASN A 395 -37.61 -6.09 2.22
N ASN A 396 -36.60 -6.20 1.35
CA ASN A 396 -35.28 -5.58 1.53
C ASN A 396 -34.55 -5.99 2.82
N ARG A 397 -34.93 -7.14 3.40
CA ARG A 397 -34.31 -7.70 4.59
C ARG A 397 -33.90 -9.14 4.35
N LYS A 398 -32.85 -9.56 5.06
CA LYS A 398 -32.46 -10.97 5.14
C LYS A 398 -33.62 -11.78 5.71
N TYR A 399 -34.08 -12.79 4.97
CA TYR A 399 -35.05 -13.78 5.40
C TYR A 399 -34.37 -15.15 5.46
N ILE A 400 -34.57 -15.87 6.57
CA ILE A 400 -33.98 -17.20 6.78
C ILE A 400 -35.12 -18.22 6.76
N ALA A 401 -35.20 -19.02 5.70
CA ALA A 401 -36.11 -20.16 5.63
C ALA A 401 -35.52 -21.32 6.44
N LYS A 402 -36.27 -21.80 7.44
CA LYS A 402 -35.81 -22.76 8.46
C LYS A 402 -36.22 -24.20 8.15
#